data_AF-A0A382RHR6-F1
#
_entry.id   AF-A0A382RHR6-F1
#
_cell.length_a   1.000
_cell.length_b   1.000
_cell.length_c   1.000
_cell.angle_alpha   90.00
_cell.angle_beta   90.00
_cell.angle_gamma   90.00
#
_symmetry.space_group_name_H-M   'P 1'
#
loop_
_entity.id
_entity.type
_entity.pdbx_description
1 polymer ?
#
loop_
_entity_poly.entity_id
_entity_poly.type
_entity_poly.pdbx_seq_one_letter_code
_entity_poly.pdbx_strand_id
1 'polypeptide(L)'
;MKPAKFDYFAPTHIIDALALISDQGENSRFLAGGQSLVSMMNFRMAAPAALIDLNGIAELRDVHIEASGELHIGAMTRIRQIETDPAIAAANPLLSAAAAHIAHFQIRNRGTIGGSLAHADPAAELPGIVLACDAEIWLRGQDGGRTVKAYDFFQGVFATVLSDGELIEKIVFPAWPGERCWAFQ
;
A
#
# COMPACT_ATOMS: atom_id res chain seq x y z
N MET A 1 -18.60 -4.42 17.23
CA MET A 1 -17.67 -5.04 18.21
C MET A 1 -16.53 -4.07 18.46
N LYS A 2 -15.91 -4.04 19.66
CA LYS A 2 -14.85 -3.07 20.01
C LYS A 2 -13.46 -3.72 19.97
N PRO A 3 -12.42 -3.05 19.45
CA PRO A 3 -11.06 -3.58 19.41
C PRO A 3 -10.43 -3.63 20.81
N ALA A 4 -9.28 -4.30 20.93
CA ALA A 4 -8.47 -4.26 22.15
C ALA A 4 -7.98 -2.83 22.42
N LYS A 5 -7.56 -2.55 23.65
CA LYS A 5 -6.84 -1.30 23.93
C LYS A 5 -5.49 -1.36 23.22
N PHE A 6 -5.08 -0.26 22.61
CA PHE A 6 -3.80 -0.07 21.96
C PHE A 6 -3.33 1.37 22.18
N ASP A 7 -2.01 1.56 22.12
CA ASP A 7 -1.40 2.89 22.03
C ASP A 7 -1.39 3.36 20.58
N TYR A 8 -1.43 4.68 20.38
CA TYR A 8 -1.57 5.27 19.05
C TYR A 8 -0.56 6.39 18.85
N PHE A 9 0.17 6.31 17.74
CA PHE A 9 1.19 7.26 17.34
C PHE A 9 0.88 7.75 15.93
N ALA A 10 1.10 9.04 15.66
CA ALA A 10 0.83 9.65 14.35
C ALA A 10 2.03 10.51 13.91
N PRO A 11 3.15 9.88 13.51
CA PRO A 11 4.32 10.59 13.00
C PRO A 11 4.01 11.30 11.68
N THR A 12 4.82 12.30 11.36
CA THR A 12 4.72 13.07 10.11
C THR A 12 5.83 12.75 9.11
N HIS A 13 6.82 11.94 9.51
CA HIS A 13 7.94 11.52 8.68
C HIS A 13 8.13 10.01 8.73
N ILE A 14 8.61 9.43 7.62
CA ILE A 14 8.92 7.99 7.52
C ILE A 14 9.90 7.55 8.61
N ILE A 15 10.95 8.33 8.87
CA ILE A 15 12.00 7.96 9.83
C ILE A 15 11.45 7.81 11.25
N ASP A 16 10.53 8.68 11.65
CA ASP A 16 9.89 8.61 12.96
C ASP A 16 8.97 7.39 13.06
N ALA A 17 8.26 7.04 11.98
CA ALA A 17 7.42 5.85 11.94
C ALA A 17 8.25 4.56 12.09
N LEU A 18 9.43 4.51 11.46
CA LEU A 18 10.36 3.40 11.55
C LEU A 18 11.02 3.30 12.94
N ALA A 19 11.35 4.44 13.56
CA ALA A 19 11.81 4.44 14.94
C ALA A 19 10.71 3.93 15.90
N LEU A 20 9.48 4.43 15.74
CA LEU A 20 8.35 4.04 16.58
C LEU A 20 7.99 2.55 16.45
N ILE A 21 7.94 1.98 15.24
CA ILE A 21 7.63 0.55 15.08
C ILE A 21 8.69 -0.33 15.76
N SER A 22 9.96 0.09 15.71
CA SER A 22 11.09 -0.58 16.36
C SER A 22 10.97 -0.48 17.88
N ASP A 23 10.73 0.72 18.42
CA ASP A 23 10.60 0.98 19.86
C ASP A 23 9.39 0.26 20.49
N GLN A 24 8.27 0.15 19.77
CA GLN A 24 7.06 -0.51 20.26
C GLN A 24 7.12 -2.06 20.16
N GLY A 25 8.08 -2.61 19.41
CA GLY A 25 8.33 -4.04 19.30
C GLY A 25 7.33 -4.83 18.44
N GLU A 26 7.46 -6.16 18.46
CA GLU A 26 6.85 -7.10 17.50
C GLU A 26 5.32 -7.07 17.40
N ASN A 27 4.63 -6.60 18.45
CA ASN A 27 3.16 -6.51 18.47
C ASN A 27 2.64 -5.12 18.05
N SER A 28 3.47 -4.27 17.46
CA SER A 28 3.07 -3.01 16.86
C SER A 28 2.72 -3.18 15.37
N ARG A 29 1.84 -2.34 14.84
CA ARG A 29 1.47 -2.38 13.41
C ARG A 29 1.37 -0.99 12.82
N PHE A 30 1.79 -0.85 11.57
CA PHE A 30 1.48 0.33 10.78
C PHE A 30 -0.01 0.40 10.45
N LEU A 31 -0.58 1.59 10.58
CA LEU A 31 -1.96 1.89 10.18
C LEU A 31 -1.94 2.73 8.90
N ALA A 32 -2.34 2.11 7.80
CA ALA A 32 -2.56 2.79 6.53
C ALA A 32 -4.02 3.30 6.41
N GLY A 33 -4.79 2.79 5.44
CA GLY A 33 -6.21 3.11 5.29
C GLY A 33 -7.13 2.48 6.34
N GLY A 34 -6.67 1.42 7.02
CA GLY A 34 -7.39 0.72 8.09
C GLY A 34 -8.53 -0.19 7.62
N GLN A 35 -8.75 -0.37 6.32
CA GLN A 35 -9.94 -1.08 5.81
C GLN A 35 -9.90 -2.60 6.07
N SER A 36 -8.71 -3.20 6.15
CA SER A 36 -8.53 -4.57 6.62
C SER A 36 -8.21 -4.62 8.12
N LEU A 37 -7.17 -3.89 8.56
CA LEU A 37 -6.65 -3.97 9.93
C LEU A 37 -7.70 -3.60 10.99
N VAL A 38 -8.40 -2.48 10.85
CA VAL A 38 -9.39 -2.05 11.86
C VAL A 38 -10.56 -3.03 11.94
N SER A 39 -10.96 -3.60 10.81
CA SER A 39 -11.97 -4.67 10.76
C SER A 39 -11.49 -5.91 11.53
N MET A 40 -10.28 -6.40 11.25
CA MET A 40 -9.68 -7.53 11.98
C MET A 40 -9.55 -7.25 13.48
N MET A 41 -9.20 -6.02 13.86
CA MET A 41 -9.15 -5.61 15.27
C MET A 41 -10.53 -5.60 15.93
N ASN A 42 -11.54 -5.10 15.24
CA ASN A 42 -12.91 -5.11 15.72
C ASN A 42 -13.40 -6.53 15.97
N PHE A 43 -13.02 -7.50 15.13
CA PHE A 43 -13.33 -8.93 15.28
C PHE A 43 -12.33 -9.70 16.17
N ARG A 44 -11.34 -9.02 16.77
CA ARG A 44 -10.28 -9.63 17.61
C ARG A 44 -9.42 -10.69 16.91
N MET A 45 -9.37 -10.65 15.58
CA MET A 45 -8.43 -11.44 14.79
C MET A 45 -7.02 -10.84 14.82
N ALA A 46 -6.92 -9.53 15.08
CA ALA A 46 -5.67 -8.83 15.36
C ALA A 46 -5.80 -8.01 16.65
N ALA A 47 -4.76 -7.99 17.48
CA ALA A 47 -4.73 -7.23 18.73
C ALA A 47 -3.35 -6.58 18.96
N PRO A 48 -2.94 -5.65 18.06
CA PRO A 48 -1.68 -4.95 18.23
C PRO A 48 -1.69 -4.13 19.51
N ALA A 49 -0.54 -4.06 20.19
CA ALA A 49 -0.35 -3.23 21.36
C ALA A 49 -0.23 -1.74 20.99
N ALA A 50 0.30 -1.46 19.79
CA ALA A 50 0.49 -0.10 19.28
C ALA A 50 0.14 0.01 17.79
N LEU A 51 -0.43 1.15 17.40
CA LEU A 51 -0.64 1.54 16.01
C LEU A 51 0.20 2.77 15.66
N ILE A 52 0.95 2.67 14.57
CA ILE A 52 1.73 3.77 14.01
C ILE A 52 1.00 4.25 12.75
N ASP A 53 0.28 5.35 12.84
CA ASP A 53 -0.52 5.89 11.74
C ASP A 53 0.34 6.64 10.70
N LEU A 54 0.35 6.10 9.49
CA LEU A 54 1.08 6.64 8.34
C LEU A 54 0.32 7.78 7.63
N ASN A 55 -0.94 8.04 7.99
CA ASN A 55 -1.80 9.06 7.34
C ASN A 55 -1.25 10.48 7.50
N GLY A 56 -0.37 10.75 8.47
CA GLY A 56 0.30 12.05 8.64
C GLY A 56 1.47 12.29 7.67
N ILE A 57 2.01 11.23 7.07
CA ILE A 57 3.29 11.28 6.34
C ILE A 57 3.06 11.68 4.89
N ALA A 58 3.50 12.88 4.52
CA ALA A 58 3.30 13.42 3.16
C ALA A 58 4.12 12.68 2.11
N GLU A 59 5.34 12.26 2.47
CA GLU A 59 6.27 11.55 1.58
C GLU A 59 5.65 10.26 1.00
N LEU A 60 4.79 9.58 1.76
CA LEU A 60 4.13 8.35 1.33
C LEU A 60 2.93 8.56 0.40
N ARG A 61 2.57 9.81 0.09
CA ARG A 61 1.42 10.16 -0.78
C ARG A 61 1.83 10.74 -2.13
N ASP A 62 3.13 10.85 -2.38
CA ASP A 62 3.62 11.46 -3.61
C ASP A 62 3.21 10.63 -4.84
N VAL A 63 2.75 11.30 -5.89
CA VAL A 63 2.37 10.68 -7.16
C VAL A 63 2.91 11.54 -8.29
N HIS A 64 3.72 10.96 -9.15
CA HIS A 64 4.27 11.66 -10.31
C HIS A 64 4.55 10.68 -11.46
N ILE A 65 4.65 11.23 -12.67
CA ILE A 65 5.09 10.53 -13.86
C ILE A 65 6.45 11.11 -14.26
N GLU A 66 7.45 10.25 -14.38
CA GLU A 66 8.78 10.63 -14.82
C GLU A 66 8.81 10.94 -16.32
N ALA A 67 9.85 11.63 -16.77
CA ALA A 67 10.05 11.90 -18.20
C ALA A 67 10.19 10.61 -19.04
N SER A 68 10.62 9.50 -18.41
CA SER A 68 10.66 8.16 -19.00
C SER A 68 9.26 7.57 -19.26
N GLY A 69 8.22 8.14 -18.64
CA GLY A 69 6.85 7.61 -18.62
C GLY A 69 6.56 6.69 -17.43
N GLU A 70 7.54 6.43 -16.56
CA GLU A 70 7.33 5.63 -15.35
C GLU A 70 6.39 6.35 -14.38
N LEU A 71 5.44 5.59 -13.83
CA LEU A 71 4.44 6.11 -12.89
C LEU A 71 4.83 5.72 -11.48
N HIS A 72 5.12 6.72 -10.65
CA HIS A 72 5.46 6.55 -9.25
C HIS A 72 4.25 6.86 -8.38
N ILE A 73 3.87 5.92 -7.50
CA ILE A 73 2.72 6.05 -6.61
C ILE A 73 3.14 5.73 -5.18
N GLY A 74 3.03 6.72 -4.30
CA GLY A 74 3.26 6.56 -2.87
C GLY A 74 2.32 5.53 -2.24
N ALA A 75 2.82 4.76 -1.27
CA ALA A 75 2.07 3.67 -0.63
C ALA A 75 0.77 4.11 0.05
N MET A 76 0.67 5.38 0.44
CA MET A 76 -0.50 5.98 1.08
C MET A 76 -1.46 6.67 0.10
N THR A 77 -1.20 6.57 -1.21
CA THR A 77 -2.15 7.01 -2.24
C THR A 77 -3.46 6.25 -2.11
N ARG A 78 -4.56 7.00 -2.06
CA ARG A 78 -5.90 6.44 -1.89
C ARG A 78 -6.33 5.72 -3.16
N ILE A 79 -7.04 4.61 -2.98
CA ILE A 79 -7.64 3.88 -4.11
C ILE A 79 -8.59 4.80 -4.89
N ARG A 80 -9.30 5.71 -4.22
CA ARG A 80 -10.13 6.71 -4.90
C ARG A 80 -9.32 7.63 -5.83
N GLN A 81 -8.13 8.05 -5.42
CA GLN A 81 -7.29 8.88 -6.27
C GLN A 81 -6.86 8.08 -7.51
N ILE A 82 -6.45 6.83 -7.33
CA ILE A 82 -6.10 5.92 -8.44
C ILE A 82 -7.29 5.72 -9.40
N GLU A 83 -8.50 5.60 -8.88
CA GLU A 83 -9.73 5.46 -9.65
C GLU A 83 -10.08 6.71 -10.48
N THR A 84 -9.78 7.92 -9.99
CA THR A 84 -10.31 9.16 -10.59
C THR A 84 -9.29 10.12 -11.17
N ASP A 85 -8.00 9.94 -10.90
CA ASP A 85 -6.96 10.84 -11.38
C ASP A 85 -6.70 10.60 -12.88
N PRO A 86 -6.97 11.58 -13.76
CA PRO A 86 -6.80 11.41 -15.20
C PRO A 86 -5.33 11.20 -15.60
N ALA A 87 -4.36 11.69 -14.82
CA ALA A 87 -2.95 11.47 -15.10
C ALA A 87 -2.55 10.01 -14.81
N ILE A 88 -3.05 9.45 -13.71
CA ILE A 88 -2.88 8.01 -13.41
C ILE A 88 -3.58 7.16 -14.48
N ALA A 89 -4.81 7.51 -14.86
CA ALA A 89 -5.56 6.77 -15.88
C ALA A 89 -4.86 6.79 -17.24
N ALA A 90 -4.24 7.91 -17.63
CA ALA A 90 -3.46 7.99 -18.86
C ALA A 90 -2.14 7.19 -18.77
N ALA A 91 -1.46 7.25 -17.62
CA ALA A 91 -0.17 6.60 -17.43
C ALA A 91 -0.27 5.10 -17.15
N ASN A 92 -1.36 4.62 -16.55
CA ASN A 92 -1.62 3.20 -16.33
C ASN A 92 -3.15 2.95 -16.30
N PRO A 93 -3.76 2.73 -17.47
CA PRO A 93 -5.22 2.60 -17.59
C PRO A 93 -5.77 1.32 -16.94
N LEU A 94 -4.99 0.23 -16.90
CA LEU A 94 -5.38 -1.01 -16.22
C LEU A 94 -5.52 -0.81 -14.72
N LEU A 95 -4.56 -0.12 -14.09
CA LEU A 95 -4.61 0.20 -12.66
C LEU A 95 -5.85 1.03 -12.30
N SER A 96 -6.14 2.06 -13.10
CA SER A 96 -7.31 2.91 -12.87
C SER A 96 -8.63 2.15 -13.04
N ALA A 97 -8.73 1.30 -14.08
CA ALA A 97 -9.91 0.47 -14.29
C ALA A 97 -10.13 -0.54 -13.16
N ALA A 98 -9.08 -1.23 -12.71
CA ALA A 98 -9.18 -2.17 -11.58
C ALA A 98 -9.61 -1.49 -10.28
N ALA A 99 -9.12 -0.26 -10.01
CA ALA A 99 -9.48 0.49 -8.81
C ALA A 99 -10.98 0.73 -8.68
N ALA A 100 -11.73 0.83 -9.79
CA ALA A 100 -13.19 1.00 -9.77
C ALA A 100 -13.95 -0.24 -9.25
N HIS A 101 -13.35 -1.43 -9.38
CA HIS A 101 -13.92 -2.70 -8.91
C HIS A 101 -13.68 -2.96 -7.41
N ILE A 102 -12.77 -2.20 -6.79
CA ILE A 102 -12.41 -2.42 -5.39
C ILE A 102 -13.51 -1.90 -4.47
N ALA A 103 -14.30 -2.82 -3.92
CA ALA A 103 -15.32 -2.57 -2.90
C ALA A 103 -16.26 -1.39 -3.25
N HIS A 104 -16.61 -0.55 -2.27
CA HIS A 104 -17.45 0.64 -2.45
C HIS A 104 -16.68 1.93 -2.16
N PHE A 105 -17.23 3.07 -2.55
CA PHE A 105 -16.54 4.36 -2.52
C PHE A 105 -15.99 4.74 -1.12
N GLN A 106 -16.66 4.37 -0.03
CA GLN A 106 -16.16 4.65 1.33
C GLN A 106 -14.86 3.90 1.62
N ILE A 107 -14.78 2.64 1.20
CA ILE A 107 -13.56 1.83 1.32
C ILE A 107 -12.47 2.45 0.46
N ARG A 108 -12.77 2.86 -0.79
CA ARG A 108 -11.78 3.48 -1.69
C ARG A 108 -11.26 4.84 -1.22
N ASN A 109 -12.08 5.61 -0.50
CA ASN A 109 -11.67 6.89 0.10
C ASN A 109 -10.67 6.74 1.25
N ARG A 110 -10.54 5.54 1.82
CA ARG A 110 -9.63 5.26 2.94
C ARG A 110 -8.54 4.28 2.58
N GLY A 111 -8.87 3.20 1.88
CA GLY A 111 -7.94 2.19 1.41
C GLY A 111 -6.81 2.81 0.60
N THR A 112 -5.61 2.23 0.76
CA THR A 112 -4.41 2.68 0.07
C THR A 112 -3.82 1.53 -0.72
N ILE A 113 -3.09 1.84 -1.80
CA ILE A 113 -2.41 0.82 -2.59
C ILE A 113 -1.41 0.04 -1.74
N GLY A 114 -0.53 0.72 -0.99
CA GLY A 114 0.46 0.05 -0.13
C GLY A 114 -0.18 -0.80 0.97
N GLY A 115 -1.31 -0.36 1.54
CA GLY A 115 -2.04 -1.15 2.52
C GLY A 115 -2.64 -2.43 1.93
N SER A 116 -3.13 -2.39 0.70
CA SER A 116 -3.62 -3.58 -0.01
C SER A 116 -2.50 -4.55 -0.32
N LEU A 117 -1.36 -4.06 -0.83
CA LEU A 117 -0.21 -4.92 -1.17
C LEU A 117 0.42 -5.54 0.08
N ALA A 118 0.64 -4.76 1.15
CA ALA A 118 1.19 -5.25 2.41
C ALA A 118 0.26 -6.26 3.10
N HIS A 119 -1.06 -6.15 2.90
CA HIS A 119 -2.00 -7.14 3.43
C HIS A 119 -1.95 -8.47 2.66
N ALA A 120 -1.66 -8.43 1.35
CA ALA A 120 -1.48 -9.59 0.49
C ALA A 120 -2.63 -10.62 0.54
N ASP A 121 -3.86 -10.12 0.56
CA ASP A 121 -5.04 -10.96 0.35
C ASP A 121 -5.08 -11.39 -1.13
N PRO A 122 -5.07 -12.70 -1.45
CA PRO A 122 -5.18 -13.18 -2.83
C PRO A 122 -6.47 -12.78 -3.53
N ALA A 123 -7.52 -12.41 -2.77
CA ALA A 123 -8.78 -11.93 -3.33
C ALA A 123 -8.75 -10.43 -3.71
N ALA A 124 -7.70 -9.69 -3.33
CA ALA A 124 -7.58 -8.28 -3.68
C ALA A 124 -7.09 -8.08 -5.12
N GLU A 125 -7.59 -7.02 -5.76
CA GLU A 125 -7.30 -6.71 -7.16
C GLU A 125 -5.86 -6.21 -7.36
N LEU A 126 -5.39 -5.35 -6.45
CA LEU A 126 -4.11 -4.64 -6.61
C LEU A 126 -2.87 -5.55 -6.64
N PRO A 127 -2.76 -6.63 -5.83
CA PRO A 127 -1.70 -7.62 -5.98
C PRO A 127 -1.59 -8.18 -7.42
N GLY A 128 -2.72 -8.52 -8.05
CA GLY A 128 -2.74 -8.99 -9.43
C GLY A 128 -2.31 -7.91 -10.43
N ILE A 129 -2.71 -6.66 -10.21
CA ILE A 129 -2.34 -5.54 -11.09
C ILE A 129 -0.85 -5.25 -11.05
N VAL A 130 -0.23 -5.20 -9.86
CA VAL A 130 1.21 -4.92 -9.77
C VAL A 130 2.04 -6.02 -10.42
N LEU A 131 1.59 -7.27 -10.34
CA LEU A 131 2.18 -8.41 -11.04
C LEU A 131 2.02 -8.27 -12.56
N ALA A 132 0.81 -8.03 -13.05
CA ALA A 132 0.51 -7.92 -14.48
C ALA A 132 1.21 -6.73 -15.15
N CYS A 133 1.54 -5.68 -14.38
CA CYS A 133 2.23 -4.50 -14.87
C CYS A 133 3.75 -4.54 -14.68
N ASP A 134 4.33 -5.64 -14.18
CA ASP A 134 5.77 -5.74 -13.88
C ASP A 134 6.28 -4.63 -12.95
N ALA A 135 5.46 -4.23 -11.97
CA ALA A 135 5.79 -3.12 -11.08
C ALA A 135 6.98 -3.45 -10.14
N GLU A 136 7.63 -2.41 -9.66
CA GLU A 136 8.61 -2.46 -8.59
C GLU A 136 8.02 -1.89 -7.30
N ILE A 137 8.27 -2.56 -6.18
CA ILE A 137 7.79 -2.18 -4.86
C ILE A 137 9.01 -1.75 -4.03
N TRP A 138 9.00 -0.49 -3.63
CA TRP A 138 10.08 0.12 -2.85
C TRP A 138 9.74 -0.01 -1.38
N LEU A 139 10.63 -0.65 -0.63
CA LEU A 139 10.50 -0.91 0.79
C LEU A 139 11.47 -0.03 1.56
N ARG A 140 11.07 0.37 2.76
CA ARG A 140 11.90 1.11 3.69
C ARG A 140 11.85 0.46 5.06
N GLY A 141 13.02 0.20 5.64
CA GLY A 141 13.22 -0.19 7.03
C GLY A 141 14.19 0.78 7.73
N GLN A 142 14.50 0.51 9.00
CA GLN A 142 15.40 1.34 9.80
C GLN A 142 16.83 1.41 9.22
N ASP A 143 17.29 0.32 8.60
CA ASP A 143 18.65 0.19 8.03
C ASP A 143 18.77 0.67 6.57
N GLY A 144 17.68 1.19 5.99
CA GLY A 144 17.69 1.69 4.62
C GLY A 144 16.49 1.25 3.79
N GLY A 145 16.61 1.36 2.47
CA GLY A 145 15.57 0.96 1.53
C GLY A 145 16.06 -0.10 0.55
N ARG A 146 15.13 -0.90 0.05
CA ARG A 146 15.38 -1.89 -1.00
C ARG A 146 14.19 -1.95 -1.96
N THR A 147 14.47 -2.38 -3.18
CA THR A 147 13.44 -2.55 -4.22
C THR A 147 13.23 -4.03 -4.50
N VAL A 148 11.97 -4.42 -4.63
CA VAL A 148 11.57 -5.79 -4.96
C VAL A 148 10.66 -5.77 -6.18
N LYS A 149 10.87 -6.69 -7.11
CA LYS A 149 9.94 -6.90 -8.23
C LYS A 149 8.60 -7.40 -7.68
N ALA A 150 7.48 -6.97 -8.25
CA ALA A 150 6.16 -7.42 -7.80
C ALA A 150 6.05 -8.95 -7.76
N TYR A 151 6.67 -9.66 -8.72
CA TYR A 151 6.73 -11.12 -8.78
C TYR A 151 7.33 -11.75 -7.52
N ASP A 152 8.39 -11.15 -6.97
CA ASP A 152 9.12 -11.67 -5.81
C ASP A 152 8.51 -11.19 -4.48
N PHE A 153 7.54 -10.26 -4.51
CA PHE A 153 7.04 -9.63 -3.30
C PHE A 153 6.08 -10.50 -2.47
N PHE A 154 5.27 -11.33 -3.13
CA PHE A 154 4.24 -12.16 -2.48
C PHE A 154 4.77 -13.58 -2.23
N GLN A 155 4.72 -14.04 -0.98
CA GLN A 155 5.24 -15.36 -0.57
C GLN A 155 4.13 -16.38 -0.26
N GLY A 156 2.87 -15.95 -0.28
CA GLY A 156 1.71 -16.80 -0.01
C GLY A 156 0.49 -15.99 0.42
N VAL A 157 -0.50 -16.68 0.95
CA VAL A 157 -1.74 -16.07 1.44
C VAL A 157 -1.44 -15.20 2.66
N PHE A 158 -1.72 -13.90 2.58
CA PHE A 158 -1.38 -12.90 3.61
C PHE A 158 0.11 -12.82 3.98
N ALA A 159 1.00 -13.24 3.07
CA ALA A 159 2.45 -13.29 3.30
C ALA A 159 3.21 -12.56 2.20
N THR A 160 4.14 -11.69 2.61
CA THR A 160 4.99 -10.90 1.72
C THR A 160 6.45 -11.02 2.17
N VAL A 161 7.36 -10.49 1.36
CA VAL A 161 8.79 -10.35 1.72
C VAL A 161 9.08 -9.24 2.74
N LEU A 162 8.09 -8.46 3.18
CA LEU A 162 8.30 -7.42 4.18
C LEU A 162 8.88 -8.04 5.46
N SER A 163 9.99 -7.49 5.92
CA SER A 163 10.57 -7.82 7.21
C SER A 163 9.84 -7.05 8.31
N ASP A 164 10.01 -7.48 9.56
CA ASP A 164 9.46 -6.75 10.69
C ASP A 164 10.01 -5.32 10.72
N GLY A 165 9.10 -4.34 10.87
CA GLY A 165 9.44 -2.92 10.86
C GLY A 165 9.68 -2.30 9.48
N GLU A 166 9.62 -3.07 8.39
CA GLU A 166 9.60 -2.50 7.03
C GLU A 166 8.20 -1.98 6.67
N LEU A 167 8.17 -0.93 5.85
CA LEU A 167 6.96 -0.45 5.17
C LEU A 167 7.18 -0.37 3.66
N ILE A 168 6.09 -0.35 2.91
CA ILE A 168 6.12 0.01 1.49
C ILE A 168 6.17 1.54 1.43
N GLU A 169 7.18 2.09 0.76
CA GLU A 169 7.34 3.53 0.53
C GLU A 169 6.54 3.97 -0.69
N LYS A 170 6.76 3.29 -1.82
CA LYS A 170 6.10 3.57 -3.10
C LYS A 170 6.07 2.34 -4.00
N ILE A 171 5.23 2.42 -5.03
CA ILE A 171 5.09 1.47 -6.12
C ILE A 171 5.47 2.21 -7.40
N VAL A 172 6.34 1.62 -8.20
CA VAL A 172 6.79 2.15 -9.49
C VAL A 172 6.28 1.24 -10.58
N PHE A 173 5.46 1.79 -11.48
CA PHE A 173 5.01 1.09 -12.68
C PHE A 173 5.90 1.52 -13.85
N PRO A 174 6.39 0.57 -14.67
CA PRO A 174 7.14 0.92 -15.87
C PRO A 174 6.26 1.74 -16.82
N ALA A 175 6.90 2.49 -17.71
CA ALA A 175 6.19 3.26 -18.73
C ALA A 175 5.20 2.38 -19.51
N TRP A 176 3.96 2.85 -19.62
CA TRP A 176 2.91 2.08 -20.28
C TRP A 176 3.20 1.93 -21.78
N PRO A 177 3.34 0.71 -22.32
CA PRO A 177 3.62 0.54 -23.73
C PRO A 177 2.41 0.97 -24.58
N GLY A 178 2.63 1.78 -25.61
CA GLY A 178 1.55 2.33 -26.45
C GLY A 178 0.69 1.28 -27.16
N GLU A 179 1.24 0.09 -27.43
CA GLU A 179 0.53 -1.03 -28.09
C GLU A 179 -0.07 -2.04 -27.09
N ARG A 180 0.10 -1.83 -25.77
CA ARG A 180 -0.39 -2.77 -24.76
C ARG A 180 -1.92 -2.74 -24.70
N CYS A 181 -2.54 -3.83 -25.14
CA CYS A 181 -3.93 -4.12 -24.84
C CYS A 181 -4.07 -4.57 -23.37
N TRP A 182 -5.17 -4.20 -22.73
CA TRP A 182 -5.46 -4.55 -21.35
C TRP A 182 -6.97 -4.75 -21.15
N ALA A 183 -7.32 -5.54 -20.14
CA ALA A 183 -8.68 -5.71 -19.67
C ALA A 183 -8.66 -6.03 -18.16
N PHE A 184 -9.73 -5.67 -17.48
CA PHE A 184 -10.00 -6.09 -16.10
C PHE A 184 -11.45 -6.58 -16.05
N GLN A 185 -11.70 -7.75 -15.45
CA GLN A 185 -13.02 -8.38 -15.39
C GLN A 185 -13.33 -8.82 -13.97
#